data_AF-A0A3P1XS95-F1
#
_entry.id   AF-A0A3P1XS95-F1
#
_cell.length_a   1.000
_cell.length_b   1.000
_cell.length_c   1.000
_cell.angle_alpha   90.00
_cell.angle_beta   90.00
_cell.angle_gamma   90.00
#
_symmetry.space_group_name_H-M   'P 1'
#
loop_
_entity.id
_entity.type
_entity.pdbx_description
1 polymer ?
#
loop_
_entity_poly.entity_id
_entity_poly.type
_entity_poly.pdbx_seq_one_letter_code
_entity_poly.pdbx_strand_id
1 'polypeptide(L)'
;MATETERMQTGIKAILKERKRSLRWLAEEVEISYPTMRRRMQPGGMDGISLKELLAICEAFNMTLGDLHDYATNRYLQQLIDKVKL
;
A
#
# COMPACT_ATOMS: atom_id res chain seq x y z
N MET A 1 17.30 3.13 5.16
CA MET A 1 16.67 2.35 4.08
C MET A 1 15.20 2.22 4.40
N ALA A 2 14.29 2.37 3.44
CA ALA A 2 12.88 2.16 3.73
C ALA A 2 12.64 0.69 4.08
N THR A 3 11.83 0.42 5.10
CA THR A 3 11.43 -0.96 5.43
C THR A 3 10.52 -1.53 4.34
N GLU A 4 10.38 -2.85 4.31
CA GLU A 4 9.42 -3.51 3.40
C GLU A 4 7.99 -3.01 3.65
N THR A 5 7.61 -2.79 4.92
CA THR A 5 6.31 -2.25 5.30
C THR A 5 6.08 -0.83 4.79
N GLU A 6 7.10 0.02 4.77
CA GLU A 6 7.04 1.37 4.19
C GLU A 6 6.94 1.36 2.66
N ARG A 7 7.65 0.46 1.98
CA ARG A 7 7.51 0.26 0.53
C ARG A 7 6.10 -0.17 0.19
N MET A 8 5.57 -1.17 0.90
CA MET A 8 4.22 -1.67 0.72
C MET A 8 3.16 -0.59 0.91
N GLN A 9 3.27 0.18 1.99
CA GLN A 9 2.41 1.33 2.25
C GLN A 9 2.42 2.33 1.09
N THR A 10 3.60 2.61 0.55
CA THR A 10 3.80 3.52 -0.59
C THR A 10 3.16 2.97 -1.86
N GLY A 11 3.32 1.67 -2.12
CA GLY A 11 2.67 0.95 -3.21
C GLY A 11 1.14 1.05 -3.13
N ILE A 12 0.55 0.70 -1.98
CA ILE A 12 -0.89 0.77 -1.75
C ILE A 12 -1.43 2.18 -2.01
N LYS A 13 -0.77 3.21 -1.48
CA LYS A 13 -1.17 4.62 -1.71
C LYS A 13 -1.09 5.02 -3.19
N ALA A 14 -0.06 4.56 -3.90
CA ALA A 14 0.09 4.83 -5.33
C ALA A 14 -1.03 4.15 -6.14
N ILE A 15 -1.33 2.88 -5.85
CA ILE A 15 -2.44 2.15 -6.51
C ILE A 15 -3.77 2.87 -6.29
N LEU A 16 -4.06 3.29 -5.06
CA LEU A 16 -5.28 4.06 -4.75
C LEU A 16 -5.36 5.34 -5.60
N LYS A 17 -4.27 6.09 -5.71
CA LYS A 17 -4.21 7.31 -6.51
C LYS A 17 -4.43 7.03 -8.00
N GLU A 18 -3.75 6.02 -8.55
CA GLU A 18 -3.82 5.67 -9.97
C GLU A 18 -5.21 5.15 -10.36
N ARG A 19 -5.84 4.35 -9.49
CA ARG A 19 -7.19 3.82 -9.70
C ARG A 19 -8.30 4.80 -9.28
N LYS A 20 -7.94 6.02 -8.85
CA LYS A 20 -8.86 7.06 -8.37
C LYS A 20 -9.81 6.55 -7.25
N ARG A 21 -9.29 5.70 -6.37
CA ARG A 21 -10.01 5.14 -5.22
C ARG A 21 -9.64 5.86 -3.94
N SER A 22 -10.61 5.97 -3.03
CA SER A 22 -10.39 6.61 -1.72
C SER A 22 -9.89 5.60 -0.69
N LEU A 23 -9.26 6.10 0.38
CA LEU A 23 -8.89 5.24 1.50
C LEU A 23 -10.10 4.69 2.25
N ARG A 24 -11.23 5.41 2.22
CA ARG A 24 -12.50 4.93 2.77
C ARG A 24 -13.03 3.74 1.99
N TRP A 25 -12.98 3.81 0.66
CA TRP A 25 -13.34 2.68 -0.20
C TRP A 25 -12.50 1.44 0.15
N LEU A 26 -11.17 1.58 0.29
CA LEU A 26 -10.34 0.42 0.64
C LEU A 26 -10.69 -0.15 2.02
N ALA A 27 -11.05 0.70 2.99
CA ALA A 27 -11.48 0.23 4.31
C ALA A 27 -12.77 -0.61 4.22
N GLU A 28 -13.70 -0.20 3.36
CA GLU A 28 -14.96 -0.92 3.09
C GLU A 28 -14.69 -2.27 2.42
N GLU A 29 -13.85 -2.32 1.38
CA GLU A 29 -13.49 -3.58 0.69
C GLU A 29 -12.75 -4.58 1.59
N VAL A 30 -11.92 -4.08 2.52
CA VAL A 30 -11.15 -4.90 3.47
C VAL A 30 -11.94 -5.21 4.74
N GLU A 31 -13.18 -4.71 4.85
CA GLU A 31 -14.07 -4.89 6.00
C GLU A 31 -13.47 -4.41 7.34
N ILE A 32 -12.73 -3.29 7.31
CA ILE A 32 -12.19 -2.66 8.53
C ILE A 32 -12.66 -1.22 8.68
N SER A 33 -12.60 -0.70 9.91
CA SER A 33 -12.96 0.69 10.15
C SER A 33 -12.05 1.66 9.40
N TYR A 34 -12.61 2.74 8.86
CA TYR A 34 -11.81 3.81 8.24
C TYR A 34 -10.71 4.37 9.16
N PRO A 35 -10.94 4.61 10.47
CA PRO A 35 -9.87 4.97 11.40
C PRO A 35 -8.72 3.96 11.45
N THR A 36 -9.03 2.66 11.43
CA THR A 36 -8.00 1.59 11.39
C THR A 36 -7.21 1.67 10.10
N MET A 37 -7.88 1.69 8.95
CA MET A 37 -7.22 1.80 7.64
C MET A 37 -6.38 3.07 7.52
N ARG A 38 -6.88 4.21 8.02
CA ARG A 38 -6.13 5.47 8.09
C ARG A 38 -4.86 5.34 8.92
N ARG A 39 -4.93 4.68 10.08
CA ARG A 39 -3.75 4.39 10.92
C ARG A 39 -2.76 3.50 10.18
N ARG A 40 -3.22 2.44 9.49
CA ARG A 40 -2.35 1.58 8.65
C ARG A 40 -1.58 2.38 7.60
N MET A 41 -2.22 3.40 7.04
CA MET A 41 -1.61 4.28 6.04
C MET A 41 -0.79 5.44 6.62
N GLN A 42 -0.50 5.50 7.92
CA GLN A 42 0.51 6.41 8.50
C GLN A 42 1.89 5.75 8.56
N PRO A 43 3.00 6.52 8.59
CA PRO A 43 4.34 5.93 8.73
C PRO A 43 4.41 4.98 9.94
N GLY A 44 4.96 3.78 9.74
CA GLY A 44 4.98 2.71 10.76
C GLY A 44 3.62 2.05 11.06
N GLY A 45 2.52 2.51 10.45
CA GLY A 45 1.17 2.00 10.71
C GLY A 45 0.90 0.59 10.17
N MET A 46 1.74 0.13 9.25
CA MET A 46 1.72 -1.22 8.70
C MET A 46 2.35 -2.26 9.64
N ASP A 47 3.05 -1.82 10.69
CA ASP A 47 3.66 -2.72 11.66
C ASP A 47 2.53 -3.44 12.43
N GLY A 48 2.49 -4.77 12.30
CA GLY A 48 1.40 -5.59 12.82
C GLY A 48 0.15 -5.64 11.94
N ILE A 49 0.24 -5.37 10.63
CA ILE A 49 -0.78 -5.79 9.68
C ILE A 49 -0.79 -7.31 9.61
N SER A 50 -1.96 -7.93 9.71
CA SER A 50 -2.08 -9.37 9.57
C SER A 50 -1.95 -9.78 8.10
N LEU A 51 -1.48 -11.01 7.84
CA LEU A 51 -1.48 -11.57 6.50
C LEU A 51 -2.89 -11.57 5.88
N LYS A 52 -3.93 -11.80 6.70
CA LYS A 52 -5.33 -11.73 6.27
C LYS A 52 -5.71 -10.34 5.73
N GLU A 53 -5.41 -9.28 6.48
CA GLU A 53 -5.67 -7.90 6.03
C GLU A 53 -4.89 -7.59 4.74
N LEU A 54 -3.64 -8.05 4.64
CA LEU A 54 -2.81 -7.83 3.46
C LEU A 54 -3.38 -8.54 2.22
N LEU A 55 -3.85 -9.78 2.37
CA LEU A 55 -4.50 -10.54 1.29
C LEU A 55 -5.83 -9.90 0.88
N ALA A 56 -6.63 -9.41 1.83
CA ALA A 56 -7.86 -8.67 1.52
C ALA A 56 -7.58 -7.37 0.75
N ILE A 57 -6.49 -6.65 1.06
CA ILE A 57 -6.05 -5.50 0.26
C ILE A 57 -5.69 -5.93 -1.16
N CYS A 58 -5.00 -7.05 -1.32
CA CYS A 58 -4.65 -7.59 -2.64
C CYS A 58 -5.90 -7.96 -3.45
N GLU A 59 -6.88 -8.60 -2.81
CA GLU A 59 -8.16 -8.96 -3.40
C GLU A 59 -8.97 -7.73 -3.85
N ALA A 60 -9.05 -6.69 -3.01
CA ALA A 60 -9.68 -5.41 -3.37
C ALA A 60 -9.05 -4.77 -4.63
N PHE A 61 -7.76 -5.01 -4.85
CA PHE A 61 -7.06 -4.55 -6.05
C PHE A 61 -7.05 -5.57 -7.19
N ASN A 62 -7.66 -6.75 -7.03
CA ASN A 62 -7.59 -7.85 -8.00
C ASN A 62 -6.13 -8.16 -8.40
N MET A 63 -5.27 -8.31 -7.39
CA MET A 63 -3.82 -8.54 -7.53
C MET A 63 -3.39 -9.65 -6.58
N THR A 64 -2.28 -10.32 -6.88
CA THR A 64 -1.62 -11.21 -5.92
C THR A 64 -0.72 -10.43 -4.98
N LEU A 65 -0.28 -11.07 -3.89
CA LEU A 65 0.72 -10.48 -2.99
C LEU A 65 2.05 -10.22 -3.72
N GLY A 66 2.43 -11.07 -4.66
CA GLY A 66 3.62 -10.89 -5.49
C GLY A 66 3.52 -9.65 -6.38
N ASP A 67 2.37 -9.47 -7.05
CA ASP A 67 2.13 -8.28 -7.88
C ASP A 67 2.19 -6.99 -7.04
N LEU A 68 1.63 -7.01 -5.83
CA LEU A 68 1.67 -5.88 -4.92
C LEU A 68 3.12 -5.56 -4.52
N HIS A 69 3.91 -6.58 -4.16
CA HIS A 69 5.33 -6.46 -3.80
C HIS A 69 6.16 -5.85 -4.93
N ASP A 70 6.02 -6.40 -6.14
CA ASP A 70 6.76 -5.96 -7.31
C ASP A 70 6.38 -4.53 -7.69
N TYR A 71 5.09 -4.20 -7.63
CA TYR A 71 4.60 -2.85 -7.87
C TYR A 71 5.21 -1.85 -6.86
N ALA A 72 5.18 -2.17 -5.57
CA ALA A 72 5.73 -1.31 -4.53
C ALA A 72 7.24 -1.11 -4.67
N THR A 73 7.97 -2.18 -5.00
CA THR A 73 9.42 -2.16 -5.22
C THR A 73 9.76 -1.29 -6.43
N ASN A 74 9.11 -1.51 -7.57
CA ASN A 74 9.33 -0.71 -8.78
C ASN A 74 9.00 0.77 -8.56
N ARG A 75 7.91 1.06 -7.83
CA ARG A 75 7.53 2.44 -7.50
C ARG A 75 8.56 3.13 -6.61
N TYR A 76 9.12 2.41 -5.64
CA TYR A 76 10.18 2.92 -4.78
C TYR A 76 11.46 3.22 -5.59
N LEU A 77 11.88 2.30 -6.46
CA LEU A 77 13.03 2.50 -7.33
C LEU A 77 12.85 3.71 -8.25
N GLN A 78 11.66 3.89 -8.83
CA GLN A 78 11.36 5.07 -9.65
C GLN A 78 11.51 6.37 -8.85
N GLN A 79 11.00 6.42 -7.62
CA GLN A 79 11.14 7.61 -6.75
C GLN A 79 12.60 7.92 -6.41
N LEU A 80 13.45 6.90 -6.28
CA LEU A 80 14.89 7.11 -6.06
C LEU A 80 15.56 7.67 -7.31
N ILE A 81 15.25 7.12 -8.48
CA ILE A 81 15.77 7.60 -9.77
C ILE A 81 15.39 9.07 -9.97
N ASP A 82 14.11 9.41 -9.72
CA ASP A 82 13.61 10.77 -9.88
C ASP A 82 14.30 11.77 -8.94
N LYS A 83 14.75 11.33 -7.76
CA LYS A 83 15.50 12.16 -6.80
C LYS A 83 16.96 12.41 -7.19
N VAL A 84 17.58 11.50 -7.94
CA VAL A 84 19.00 11.59 -8.36
C VAL A 84 19.14 12.38 -9.67
N LYS A 85 18.07 12.50 -10.46
CA LYS A 85 18.04 13.31 -11.70
C LYS A 85 17.80 14.81 -11.46
N LEU A 86 17.93 15.26 -10.20
CA LEU A 86 17.96 16.67 -9.77
C LEU A 86 19.41 17.05 -9.41
#